data_AF-A0A1H1LYC6-F1
#
_entry.id   AF-A0A1H1LYC6-F1
#
_cell.length_a   1.000
_cell.length_b   1.000
_cell.length_c   1.000
_cell.angle_alpha   90.00
_cell.angle_beta   90.00
_cell.angle_gamma   90.00
#
_symmetry.space_group_name_H-M   'P 1'
#
loop_
_entity.id
_entity.type
_entity.pdbx_description
1 polymer ?
#
loop_
_entity_poly.entity_id
_entity_poly.type
_entity_poly.pdbx_seq_one_letter_code
_entity_poly.pdbx_strand_id
1 'polypeptide(L)'
;MGASDEKGEGLLTLIVVGVALAMFSAAVAVASTFLIADPRIGVLAAVTLSFGCVGVAAGLLLTRRRTWGDPSWPPGTEPKPWTARRTRRVFLLYGVFLLLISVSGVVTLAGIDQNEADDPLRGWVLSAVLGVVGLTSIIKGVRRQPQPVHASDRPESEPNVDVQEWMPLGPSRSRTLFPWWALHVFSGQPLLLAMMIGAFLIPVAAGPLGAWTWPLAAALLAAVAITISAVVRRRSRPPRISRDATRLLVGTKEIPTATLTTAMVIAHPWEPDATARSIAVVLTASDRSRAVVGLRERGLLVLTDEQTELLVAAIERAHIDLPRDKDDPRGRFSRMLYPNHLTKSDALHLVQEPPGDGEPLPVGSSVT
;
A
#
# COMPACT_ATOMS: atom_id res chain seq x y z
N MET A 1 18.13 -58.58 7.00
CA MET A 1 17.04 -57.67 7.40
C MET A 1 17.42 -56.28 6.91
N GLY A 2 17.13 -55.83 5.69
CA GLY A 2 16.02 -56.17 4.80
C GLY A 2 14.86 -55.17 4.92
N ALA A 3 15.13 -53.89 5.21
CA ALA A 3 14.13 -52.83 5.07
C ALA A 3 14.13 -52.38 3.61
N SER A 4 13.23 -53.00 2.85
CA SER A 4 12.86 -52.62 1.50
C SER A 4 12.42 -51.15 1.50
N ASP A 5 13.25 -50.33 0.87
CA ASP A 5 12.95 -48.98 0.41
C ASP A 5 11.81 -49.12 -0.61
N GLU A 6 10.57 -49.14 -0.13
CA GLU A 6 9.36 -49.03 -0.94
C GLU A 6 9.36 -47.64 -1.59
N LYS A 7 10.11 -47.54 -2.70
CA LYS A 7 9.84 -46.61 -3.78
C LYS A 7 8.48 -46.96 -4.36
N GLY A 8 7.44 -46.55 -3.65
CA GLY A 8 6.08 -46.44 -4.17
C GLY A 8 6.05 -45.36 -5.24
N GLU A 9 6.62 -45.68 -6.40
CA GLU A 9 6.27 -45.09 -7.67
C GLU A 9 4.78 -45.34 -7.92
N GLY A 10 4.02 -44.29 -8.26
CA GLY A 10 2.70 -44.46 -8.88
C GLY A 10 1.55 -43.65 -8.32
N LEU A 11 1.75 -42.76 -7.34
CA LEU A 11 0.69 -41.83 -6.92
C LEU A 11 1.06 -40.44 -7.42
N LEU A 12 0.36 -40.01 -8.48
CA LEU A 12 0.34 -38.65 -9.01
C LEU A 12 0.53 -37.67 -7.86
N THR A 13 1.63 -36.90 -7.90
CA THR A 13 1.90 -35.92 -6.85
C THR A 13 0.64 -35.06 -6.69
N LEU A 14 0.23 -34.79 -5.46
CA LEU A 14 -0.94 -33.96 -5.13
C LEU A 14 -0.96 -32.63 -5.91
N ILE A 15 0.23 -32.14 -6.25
CA ILE A 15 0.45 -31.02 -7.15
C ILE A 15 -0.12 -31.29 -8.54
N VAL A 16 0.21 -32.41 -9.19
CA VAL A 16 -0.31 -32.77 -10.52
C VAL A 16 -1.83 -32.95 -10.48
N VAL A 17 -2.37 -33.62 -9.46
CA VAL A 17 -3.83 -33.78 -9.30
C VAL A 17 -4.50 -32.41 -9.12
N GLY A 18 -3.94 -31.55 -8.28
CA GLY A 18 -4.45 -30.19 -8.04
C GLY A 18 -4.39 -29.31 -9.29
N VAL A 19 -3.29 -29.36 -10.05
CA VAL A 19 -3.12 -28.63 -11.32
C VAL A 19 -4.11 -29.15 -12.37
N ALA A 20 -4.25 -30.47 -12.52
CA ALA A 20 -5.18 -31.07 -13.47
C ALA A 20 -6.64 -30.69 -13.14
N LEU A 21 -7.04 -30.77 -11.87
CA LEU A 21 -8.37 -30.35 -11.42
C LEU A 21 -8.60 -28.86 -11.67
N ALA A 22 -7.62 -28.00 -11.38
CA ALA A 22 -7.72 -26.57 -11.62
C ALA A 22 -7.86 -26.24 -13.11
N MET A 23 -7.07 -26.87 -13.98
CA MET A 23 -7.13 -26.67 -15.43
C MET A 23 -8.45 -27.16 -16.02
N PHE A 24 -8.89 -28.36 -15.64
CA PHE A 24 -10.16 -28.92 -16.11
C PHE A 24 -11.34 -28.04 -15.66
N SER A 25 -11.37 -27.63 -14.39
CA SER A 25 -12.43 -26.78 -13.86
C SER A 25 -12.43 -25.39 -14.49
N ALA A 26 -11.25 -24.83 -14.81
CA ALA A 26 -11.13 -23.58 -15.54
C ALA A 26 -11.67 -23.70 -16.98
N ALA A 27 -11.34 -24.79 -17.69
CA ALA A 27 -11.88 -25.03 -19.03
C ALA A 27 -13.40 -25.16 -19.03
N VAL A 28 -13.96 -25.88 -18.05
CA VAL A 28 -15.42 -26.00 -17.84
C VAL A 28 -16.06 -24.64 -17.53
N ALA A 29 -15.42 -23.83 -16.68
CA ALA A 29 -15.90 -22.47 -16.37
C ALA A 29 -15.92 -21.59 -17.63
N VAL A 30 -14.83 -21.59 -18.42
CA VAL A 30 -14.74 -20.82 -19.68
C VAL A 30 -15.79 -21.29 -20.68
N ALA A 31 -15.95 -22.59 -20.91
CA ALA A 31 -17.00 -23.10 -21.79
C ALA A 31 -18.40 -22.67 -21.34
N SER A 32 -18.65 -22.70 -20.02
CA SER A 32 -19.93 -22.28 -19.44
C SER A 32 -20.23 -20.80 -19.67
N THR A 33 -19.22 -19.92 -19.72
CA THR A 33 -19.45 -18.49 -20.01
C THR A 33 -19.99 -18.23 -21.41
N PHE A 34 -19.67 -19.07 -22.41
CA PHE A 34 -20.24 -18.95 -23.75
C PHE A 34 -21.68 -19.48 -23.81
N LEU A 35 -22.00 -20.50 -23.02
CA LEU A 35 -23.32 -21.13 -22.98
C LEU A 35 -24.34 -20.33 -22.16
N ILE A 36 -23.89 -19.39 -21.31
CA ILE A 36 -24.79 -18.62 -20.44
C ILE A 36 -25.74 -17.69 -21.21
N ALA A 37 -25.37 -17.33 -22.45
CA ALA A 37 -26.18 -16.48 -23.31
C ALA A 37 -27.38 -17.22 -23.94
N ASP A 38 -27.38 -18.55 -23.95
CA ASP A 38 -28.50 -19.33 -24.50
C ASP A 38 -29.61 -19.47 -23.43
N PRO A 39 -30.82 -18.95 -23.68
CA PRO A 39 -31.92 -18.97 -22.72
C PRO A 39 -32.37 -20.39 -22.34
N ARG A 40 -32.08 -21.42 -23.15
CA ARG A 40 -32.48 -22.81 -22.89
C ARG A 40 -31.59 -23.50 -21.86
N ILE A 41 -30.31 -23.13 -21.82
CA ILE A 41 -29.29 -23.78 -21.00
C ILE A 41 -28.60 -22.83 -20.02
N GLY A 42 -28.96 -21.55 -20.01
CA GLY A 42 -28.31 -20.52 -19.20
C GLY A 42 -28.26 -20.83 -17.71
N VAL A 43 -29.33 -21.41 -17.14
CA VAL A 43 -29.36 -21.83 -15.73
C VAL A 43 -28.34 -22.95 -15.47
N LEU A 44 -28.30 -23.96 -16.34
CA LEU A 44 -27.33 -25.06 -16.23
C LEU A 44 -25.89 -24.55 -16.40
N ALA A 45 -25.67 -23.62 -17.35
CA ALA A 45 -24.39 -22.99 -17.56
C ALA A 45 -23.92 -22.19 -16.34
N ALA A 46 -24.81 -21.43 -15.68
CA ALA A 46 -24.47 -20.70 -14.45
C ALA A 46 -24.10 -21.61 -13.27
N VAL A 47 -24.81 -22.73 -13.11
CA VAL A 47 -24.49 -23.75 -12.12
C VAL A 47 -23.12 -24.37 -12.41
N THR A 48 -22.88 -24.74 -13.69
CA THR A 48 -21.63 -25.35 -14.14
C THR A 48 -20.45 -24.40 -13.99
N LEU A 49 -20.65 -23.11 -14.27
CA LEU A 49 -19.67 -22.04 -14.02
C LEU A 49 -19.31 -21.97 -12.54
N SER A 50 -20.31 -22.01 -11.64
CA SER A 50 -20.09 -21.96 -10.20
C SER A 50 -19.27 -23.17 -9.71
N PHE A 51 -19.60 -24.38 -10.18
CA PHE A 51 -18.81 -25.57 -9.89
C PHE A 51 -17.40 -25.50 -10.48
N GLY A 52 -17.23 -24.92 -11.68
CA GLY A 52 -15.94 -24.64 -12.27
C GLY A 52 -15.08 -23.72 -11.39
N CYS A 53 -15.64 -22.64 -10.87
CA CYS A 53 -14.94 -21.73 -9.95
C CYS A 53 -14.53 -22.42 -8.64
N VAL A 54 -15.44 -23.22 -8.05
CA VAL A 54 -15.15 -24.01 -6.83
C VAL A 54 -14.07 -25.06 -7.11
N GLY A 55 -14.13 -25.73 -8.26
CA GLY A 55 -13.15 -26.72 -8.69
C GLY A 55 -11.76 -26.11 -8.92
N VAL A 56 -11.67 -24.90 -9.48
CA VAL A 56 -10.42 -24.14 -9.58
C VAL A 56 -9.85 -23.84 -8.19
N ALA A 57 -10.68 -23.33 -7.28
CA ALA A 57 -10.24 -23.04 -5.91
C ALA A 57 -9.77 -24.32 -5.18
N ALA A 58 -10.51 -25.41 -5.29
CA ALA A 58 -10.16 -26.70 -4.72
C ALA A 58 -8.86 -27.27 -5.31
N GLY A 59 -8.70 -27.21 -6.63
CA GLY A 59 -7.47 -27.62 -7.31
C GLY A 59 -6.26 -26.81 -6.85
N LEU A 60 -6.39 -25.49 -6.80
CA LEU A 60 -5.34 -24.59 -6.29
C LEU A 60 -5.03 -24.85 -4.81
N LEU A 61 -6.03 -25.16 -3.98
CA LEU A 61 -5.80 -25.57 -2.60
C LEU A 61 -5.02 -26.89 -2.53
N LEU A 62 -5.38 -27.89 -3.33
CA LEU A 62 -4.67 -29.18 -3.40
C LEU A 62 -3.21 -29.01 -3.85
N THR A 63 -2.91 -28.07 -4.75
CA THR A 63 -1.50 -27.80 -5.14
C THR A 63 -0.64 -27.27 -3.99
N ARG A 64 -1.24 -26.74 -2.92
CA ARG A 64 -0.52 -26.30 -1.72
C ARG A 64 -0.29 -27.41 -0.71
N ARG A 65 -1.00 -28.53 -0.84
CA ARG A 65 -0.88 -29.68 0.07
C ARG A 65 0.33 -30.52 -0.34
N ARG A 66 1.30 -30.68 0.56
CA ARG A 66 2.50 -31.49 0.29
C ARG A 66 2.22 -32.98 0.37
N THR A 67 1.45 -33.42 1.36
CA THR A 67 1.11 -34.83 1.58
C THR A 67 -0.32 -34.98 2.11
N TRP A 68 -0.94 -36.15 1.90
CA TRP A 68 -2.27 -36.45 2.42
C TRP A 68 -2.29 -36.53 3.96
N GLY A 69 -1.17 -36.89 4.59
CA GLY A 69 -1.05 -36.99 6.04
C GLY A 69 -0.61 -35.72 6.76
N ASP A 70 -0.50 -34.57 6.08
CA ASP A 70 -0.03 -33.33 6.70
C ASP A 70 -1.03 -32.82 7.76
N PRO A 71 -0.69 -32.85 9.08
CA PRO A 71 -1.58 -32.42 10.13
C PRO A 71 -1.76 -30.90 10.17
N SER A 72 -0.91 -30.15 9.46
CA SER A 72 -1.04 -28.70 9.31
C SER A 72 -2.07 -28.29 8.24
N TRP A 73 -2.80 -29.26 7.66
CA TRP A 73 -3.87 -29.05 6.70
C TRP A 73 -5.27 -29.22 7.36
N PRO A 74 -6.22 -28.28 7.16
CA PRO A 74 -6.11 -27.06 6.37
C PRO A 74 -5.14 -26.04 7.01
N PRO A 75 -4.47 -25.19 6.21
CA PRO A 75 -3.60 -24.16 6.75
C PRO A 75 -4.39 -23.38 7.81
N GLY A 76 -3.80 -23.23 9.00
CA GLY A 76 -4.45 -22.55 10.11
C GLY A 76 -5.08 -21.23 9.67
N THR A 77 -6.22 -20.87 10.26
CA THR A 77 -6.92 -19.61 9.98
C THR A 77 -6.13 -18.38 10.42
N GLU A 78 -4.98 -18.56 11.07
CA GLU A 78 -4.07 -17.46 11.39
C GLU A 78 -3.62 -16.79 10.08
N PRO A 79 -4.02 -15.53 9.85
CA PRO A 79 -3.68 -14.83 8.63
C PRO A 79 -2.17 -14.63 8.62
N LYS A 80 -1.45 -15.47 7.86
CA LYS A 80 -0.03 -15.26 7.63
C LYS A 80 0.17 -13.83 7.13
N PRO A 81 1.01 -13.00 7.78
CA PRO A 81 1.19 -11.61 7.41
C PRO A 81 1.53 -11.52 5.93
N TRP A 82 0.90 -10.58 5.24
CA TRP A 82 0.91 -10.53 3.79
C TRP A 82 2.29 -10.12 3.31
N THR A 83 3.06 -11.08 2.80
CA THR A 83 4.42 -10.79 2.36
C THR A 83 4.42 -9.78 1.20
N ALA A 84 5.34 -8.80 1.21
CA ALA A 84 5.48 -7.81 0.15
C ALA A 84 5.77 -8.46 -1.22
N ARG A 85 6.46 -9.60 -1.20
CA ARG A 85 6.64 -10.45 -2.38
C ARG A 85 5.30 -11.01 -2.87
N ARG A 86 4.42 -11.46 -1.99
CA ARG A 86 3.08 -11.95 -2.34
C ARG A 86 2.20 -10.81 -2.84
N THR A 87 2.21 -9.64 -2.21
CA THR A 87 1.48 -8.45 -2.67
C THR A 87 1.88 -8.04 -4.08
N ARG A 88 3.19 -8.01 -4.38
CA ARG A 88 3.67 -7.73 -5.74
C ARG A 88 3.32 -8.79 -6.76
N ARG A 89 3.42 -10.07 -6.41
CA ARG A 89 2.97 -11.15 -7.28
C ARG A 89 1.49 -11.03 -7.59
N VAL A 90 0.67 -10.72 -6.58
CA VAL A 90 -0.77 -10.48 -6.78
C VAL A 90 -1.00 -9.28 -7.70
N PHE A 91 -0.34 -8.14 -7.47
CA PHE A 91 -0.44 -6.97 -8.35
C PHE A 91 0.00 -7.26 -9.78
N LEU A 92 1.08 -8.02 -9.96
CA LEU A 92 1.58 -8.40 -11.27
C LEU A 92 0.59 -9.33 -11.98
N LEU A 93 0.16 -10.41 -11.33
CA LEU A 93 -0.80 -11.37 -11.91
C LEU A 93 -2.13 -10.70 -12.24
N TYR A 94 -2.64 -9.87 -11.33
CA TYR A 94 -3.87 -9.12 -11.55
C TYR A 94 -3.71 -8.08 -12.67
N GLY A 95 -2.58 -7.38 -12.70
CA GLY A 95 -2.28 -6.42 -13.75
C GLY A 95 -2.20 -7.05 -15.14
N VAL A 96 -1.55 -8.21 -15.26
CA VAL A 96 -1.52 -9.02 -16.50
C VAL A 96 -2.93 -9.47 -16.89
N PHE A 97 -3.71 -9.97 -15.93
CA PHE A 97 -5.09 -10.40 -16.18
C PHE A 97 -5.97 -9.27 -16.72
N LEU A 98 -5.93 -8.09 -16.10
CA LEU A 98 -6.68 -6.92 -16.57
C LEU A 98 -6.22 -6.45 -17.95
N LEU A 99 -4.92 -6.53 -18.24
CA LEU A 99 -4.38 -6.16 -19.55
C LEU A 99 -4.82 -7.14 -20.63
N LEU A 100 -4.88 -8.45 -20.33
CA LEU A 100 -5.43 -9.45 -21.25
C LEU A 100 -6.90 -9.22 -21.56
N ILE A 101 -7.72 -8.90 -20.54
CA ILE A 101 -9.13 -8.53 -20.75
C ILE A 101 -9.24 -7.27 -21.62
N SER A 102 -8.44 -6.24 -21.31
CA SER A 102 -8.40 -4.99 -22.08
C SER A 102 -8.07 -5.23 -23.55
N VAL A 103 -7.02 -6.00 -23.84
CA VAL A 103 -6.60 -6.35 -25.21
C VAL A 103 -7.68 -7.17 -25.92
N SER A 104 -8.27 -8.16 -25.26
CA SER A 104 -9.36 -8.96 -25.81
C SER A 104 -10.59 -8.10 -26.13
N GLY A 105 -10.92 -7.14 -25.26
CA GLY A 105 -11.98 -6.15 -25.50
C GLY A 105 -11.70 -5.27 -26.71
N VAL A 106 -10.47 -4.78 -26.88
CA VAL A 106 -10.07 -3.99 -28.06
C VAL A 106 -10.16 -4.82 -29.34
N VAL A 107 -9.68 -6.07 -29.33
CA VAL A 107 -9.72 -6.96 -30.52
C VAL A 107 -11.16 -7.28 -30.91
N THR A 108 -12.03 -7.58 -29.95
CA THR A 108 -13.46 -7.84 -30.22
C THR A 108 -14.16 -6.60 -30.78
N LEU A 109 -13.92 -5.43 -30.20
CA LEU A 109 -14.50 -4.16 -30.71
C LEU A 109 -13.97 -3.73 -32.08
N ALA A 110 -12.74 -4.14 -32.44
CA ALA A 110 -12.19 -3.88 -33.76
C ALA A 110 -12.74 -4.85 -34.84
N GLY A 111 -13.19 -6.05 -34.43
CA GLY A 111 -13.71 -7.07 -35.34
C GLY A 111 -15.23 -7.04 -35.56
N ILE A 112 -15.98 -6.42 -34.66
CA ILE A 112 -17.43 -6.22 -34.79
C ILE A 112 -17.69 -5.04 -35.73
N ASP A 113 -18.63 -5.19 -36.68
CA ASP A 113 -19.09 -4.08 -37.50
C ASP A 113 -19.67 -3.00 -36.58
N GLN A 114 -19.09 -1.80 -36.58
CA GLN A 114 -19.46 -0.74 -35.63
C GLN A 114 -20.90 -0.27 -35.80
N ASN A 115 -21.54 -0.61 -36.92
CA ASN A 115 -22.95 -0.34 -37.18
C ASN A 115 -23.91 -1.31 -36.46
N GLU A 116 -23.45 -2.49 -36.03
CA GLU A 116 -24.25 -3.48 -35.29
C GLU A 116 -24.10 -3.36 -33.77
N ALA A 117 -23.09 -2.65 -33.28
CA ALA A 117 -22.86 -2.48 -31.86
C ALA A 117 -23.75 -1.36 -31.29
N ASP A 118 -24.61 -1.70 -30.33
CA ASP A 118 -25.52 -0.72 -29.69
C ASP A 118 -24.80 0.43 -28.96
N ASP A 119 -23.54 0.25 -28.54
CA ASP A 119 -22.71 1.30 -27.92
C ASP A 119 -21.20 0.98 -27.97
N PRO A 120 -20.52 1.22 -29.11
CA PRO A 120 -19.08 0.92 -29.25
C PRO A 120 -18.23 1.77 -28.31
N LEU A 121 -18.65 3.00 -28.01
CA LEU A 121 -17.89 3.95 -27.18
C LEU A 121 -17.73 3.42 -25.75
N ARG A 122 -18.78 2.83 -25.19
CA ARG A 122 -18.74 2.18 -23.87
C ARG A 122 -17.69 1.06 -23.82
N GLY A 123 -17.63 0.23 -24.86
CA GLY A 123 -16.64 -0.84 -24.96
C GLY A 123 -15.20 -0.32 -24.97
N TRP A 124 -14.96 0.74 -25.74
CA TRP A 124 -13.65 1.40 -25.82
C TRP A 124 -13.22 2.02 -24.49
N VAL A 125 -14.12 2.72 -23.80
CA VAL A 125 -13.85 3.34 -22.49
C VAL A 125 -13.52 2.26 -21.45
N LEU A 126 -14.32 1.19 -21.37
CA LEU A 126 -14.08 0.11 -20.42
C LEU A 126 -12.72 -0.56 -20.67
N SER A 127 -12.43 -0.88 -21.93
CA SER A 127 -11.16 -1.49 -22.33
C SER A 127 -9.96 -0.60 -21.99
N ALA A 128 -10.07 0.71 -22.22
CA ALA A 128 -9.02 1.68 -21.88
C ALA A 128 -8.79 1.79 -20.37
N VAL A 129 -9.86 1.88 -19.56
CA VAL A 129 -9.76 1.94 -18.10
C VAL A 129 -9.09 0.67 -17.55
N LEU A 130 -9.53 -0.52 -18.00
CA LEU A 130 -8.92 -1.79 -17.60
C LEU A 130 -7.45 -1.87 -18.00
N GLY A 131 -7.09 -1.37 -19.19
CA GLY A 131 -5.70 -1.30 -19.66
C GLY A 131 -4.82 -0.43 -18.78
N VAL A 132 -5.28 0.78 -18.41
CA VAL A 132 -4.54 1.69 -17.51
C VAL A 132 -4.39 1.09 -16.11
N VAL A 133 -5.44 0.51 -15.54
CA VAL A 133 -5.39 -0.14 -14.23
C VAL A 133 -4.48 -1.39 -14.27
N GLY A 134 -4.54 -2.17 -15.34
CA GLY A 134 -3.67 -3.32 -15.57
C GLY A 134 -2.20 -2.91 -15.63
N LEU A 135 -1.87 -1.92 -16.47
CA LEU A 135 -0.51 -1.41 -16.65
C LEU A 135 0.07 -0.83 -15.35
N THR A 136 -0.71 -0.01 -14.64
CA THR A 136 -0.26 0.56 -13.35
C THR A 136 -0.04 -0.51 -12.29
N SER A 137 -0.83 -1.58 -12.29
CA SER A 137 -0.64 -2.75 -11.41
C SER A 137 0.61 -3.54 -11.76
N ILE A 138 0.90 -3.74 -13.06
CA ILE A 138 2.16 -4.36 -13.53
C ILE A 138 3.36 -3.51 -13.10
N ILE A 139 3.32 -2.19 -13.33
CA ILE A 139 4.41 -1.29 -12.92
C ILE A 139 4.66 -1.40 -11.41
N LYS A 140 3.61 -1.44 -10.59
CA LYS A 140 3.75 -1.66 -9.14
C LYS A 140 4.31 -3.05 -8.80
N GLY A 141 3.89 -4.09 -9.49
CA GLY A 141 4.35 -5.47 -9.27
C GLY A 141 5.82 -5.70 -9.68
N VAL A 142 6.27 -5.05 -10.76
CA VAL A 142 7.63 -5.18 -11.33
C VAL A 142 8.64 -4.27 -10.64
N ARG A 143 8.21 -3.19 -9.98
CA ARG A 143 9.10 -2.32 -9.20
C ARG A 143 9.94 -3.15 -8.23
N ARG A 144 11.25 -3.14 -8.48
CA ARG A 144 12.25 -3.83 -7.65
C ARG A 144 12.15 -3.30 -6.22
N GLN A 145 12.46 -4.15 -5.23
CA GLN A 145 12.72 -3.63 -3.89
C GLN A 145 13.84 -2.61 -4.03
N PRO A 146 13.67 -1.38 -3.50
CA PRO A 146 14.83 -0.56 -3.20
C PRO A 146 15.79 -1.44 -2.42
N GLN A 147 17.04 -1.52 -2.88
CA GLN A 147 18.08 -2.25 -2.16
C GLN A 147 18.18 -1.65 -0.75
N PRO A 148 18.35 -2.44 0.31
CA PRO A 148 18.54 -1.90 1.65
C PRO A 148 19.73 -0.96 1.61
N VAL A 149 19.49 0.33 1.80
CA VAL A 149 20.55 1.33 1.70
C VAL A 149 21.28 1.42 3.03
N HIS A 150 22.60 1.51 2.98
CA HIS A 150 23.44 1.57 4.17
C HIS A 150 23.07 2.78 5.05
N ALA A 151 23.03 2.50 6.36
CA ALA A 151 22.20 3.20 7.33
C ALA A 151 22.74 4.56 7.81
N SER A 152 23.97 4.93 7.41
CA SER A 152 24.76 6.04 7.95
C SER A 152 24.88 7.24 7.02
N ASP A 153 24.65 7.07 5.71
CA ASP A 153 25.02 8.09 4.74
C ASP A 153 23.90 9.13 4.66
N ARG A 154 24.14 10.29 5.30
CA ARG A 154 23.23 11.44 5.21
C ARG A 154 23.28 12.01 3.78
N PRO A 155 22.13 12.46 3.25
CA PRO A 155 22.10 13.06 1.93
C PRO A 155 22.99 14.30 1.91
N GLU A 156 23.79 14.44 0.84
CA GLU A 156 24.55 15.67 0.61
C GLU A 156 23.60 16.85 0.49
N SER A 157 23.97 17.97 1.11
CA SER A 157 23.25 19.23 0.96
C SER A 157 23.32 19.68 -0.50
N GLU A 158 22.16 19.78 -1.16
CA GLU A 158 22.09 20.51 -2.44
C GLU A 158 22.63 21.94 -2.18
N PRO A 159 23.53 22.48 -3.03
CA PRO A 159 24.06 23.82 -2.86
C PRO A 159 22.89 24.80 -2.85
N ASN A 160 22.66 25.39 -1.67
CA ASN A 160 21.51 26.24 -1.42
C ASN A 160 21.73 27.58 -2.13
N VAL A 161 21.17 27.74 -3.33
CA VAL A 161 21.33 28.94 -4.17
C VAL A 161 20.54 30.14 -3.63
N ASP A 162 19.72 29.99 -2.57
CA ASP A 162 18.92 31.09 -2.02
C ASP A 162 19.09 31.33 -0.52
N VAL A 163 19.24 32.62 -0.18
CA VAL A 163 19.26 33.22 1.18
C VAL A 163 17.86 33.20 1.79
N GLN A 164 17.12 32.09 1.70
CA GLN A 164 15.81 31.98 2.31
C GLN A 164 15.96 31.70 3.82
N GLU A 165 15.25 32.51 4.62
CA GLU A 165 15.13 32.41 6.09
C GLU A 165 14.66 31.02 6.56
N TRP A 166 13.99 30.28 5.67
CA TRP A 166 13.35 29.00 5.94
C TRP A 166 14.05 27.85 5.24
N MET A 167 14.51 26.87 6.02
CA MET A 167 15.08 25.62 5.55
C MET A 167 14.00 24.51 5.54
N PRO A 168 13.75 23.80 4.43
CA PRO A 168 12.87 22.63 4.46
C PRO A 168 13.48 21.48 5.29
N LEU A 169 12.67 20.84 6.14
CA LEU A 169 13.06 19.64 6.89
C LEU A 169 12.70 18.38 6.07
N GLY A 170 13.58 18.03 5.13
CA GLY A 170 13.44 16.90 4.23
C GLY A 170 13.55 17.29 2.74
N PRO A 171 13.51 16.30 1.83
CA PRO A 171 13.79 16.53 0.43
C PRO A 171 12.77 17.48 -0.22
N SER A 172 13.29 18.45 -0.98
CA SER A 172 12.51 19.44 -1.76
C SER A 172 11.52 18.78 -2.73
N ARG A 173 11.88 17.59 -3.22
CA ARG A 173 11.02 16.66 -3.94
C ARG A 173 10.89 15.38 -3.11
N SER A 174 9.83 15.27 -2.30
CA SER A 174 9.49 14.00 -1.64
C SER A 174 9.43 12.89 -2.70
N ARG A 175 10.43 11.98 -2.72
CA ARG A 175 10.51 10.87 -3.68
C ARG A 175 9.36 9.88 -3.47
N THR A 176 8.74 9.90 -2.31
CA THR A 176 7.40 9.38 -2.14
C THR A 176 6.53 10.36 -1.37
N LEU A 177 5.25 10.35 -1.72
CA LEU A 177 4.22 10.77 -0.80
C LEU A 177 4.39 9.82 0.40
N PHE A 178 4.78 10.34 1.55
CA PHE A 178 4.41 9.74 2.83
C PHE A 178 3.17 10.51 3.30
N PRO A 179 1.97 10.25 2.74
CA PRO A 179 0.80 10.85 3.31
C PRO A 179 0.45 10.05 4.55
N TRP A 180 0.42 10.75 5.68
CA TRP A 180 -0.17 10.26 6.92
C TRP A 180 -1.60 9.69 6.75
N TRP A 181 -2.29 9.97 5.64
CA TRP A 181 -3.59 9.35 5.29
C TRP A 181 -3.49 8.06 4.43
N ALA A 182 -2.40 7.79 3.71
CA ALA A 182 -2.23 6.47 3.06
C ALA A 182 -2.09 5.34 4.08
N LEU A 183 -1.62 5.69 5.27
CA LEU A 183 -1.59 4.89 6.49
C LEU A 183 -2.96 4.34 6.90
N HIS A 184 -4.07 4.98 6.52
CA HIS A 184 -5.42 4.51 6.85
C HIS A 184 -6.16 3.91 5.66
N VAL A 185 -5.84 4.35 4.44
CA VAL A 185 -6.57 3.91 3.24
C VAL A 185 -6.02 2.62 2.62
N PHE A 186 -4.75 2.28 2.84
CA PHE A 186 -4.09 1.20 2.09
C PHE A 186 -3.52 0.04 2.92
N SER A 187 -3.56 0.08 4.26
CA SER A 187 -2.79 -0.89 5.07
C SER A 187 -3.38 -2.30 5.13
N GLY A 188 -4.66 -2.50 4.78
CA GLY A 188 -5.28 -3.83 4.91
C GLY A 188 -5.39 -4.63 3.62
N GLN A 189 -5.91 -4.04 2.55
CA GLN A 189 -6.47 -4.81 1.43
C GLN A 189 -6.36 -4.07 0.08
N PRO A 190 -5.19 -4.09 -0.59
CA PRO A 190 -5.05 -3.58 -1.96
C PRO A 190 -6.06 -4.19 -2.96
N LEU A 191 -6.50 -5.42 -2.68
CA LEU A 191 -7.53 -6.12 -3.43
C LEU A 191 -8.93 -5.50 -3.26
N LEU A 192 -9.22 -4.86 -2.13
CA LEU A 192 -10.54 -4.28 -1.87
C LEU A 192 -10.82 -3.09 -2.78
N LEU A 193 -9.83 -2.23 -3.05
CA LEU A 193 -10.00 -1.13 -4.01
C LEU A 193 -10.26 -1.66 -5.43
N ALA A 194 -9.51 -2.68 -5.86
CA ALA A 194 -9.71 -3.30 -7.16
C ALA A 194 -11.07 -4.02 -7.26
N MET A 195 -11.49 -4.71 -6.20
CA MET A 195 -12.83 -5.32 -6.11
C MET A 195 -13.93 -4.27 -6.08
N MET A 196 -13.77 -3.16 -5.37
CA MET A 196 -14.75 -2.08 -5.35
C MET A 196 -14.86 -1.42 -6.72
N ILE A 197 -13.74 -1.19 -7.40
CA ILE A 197 -13.73 -0.67 -8.78
C ILE A 197 -14.43 -1.67 -9.71
N GLY A 198 -14.12 -2.97 -9.65
CA GLY A 198 -14.80 -3.98 -10.46
C GLY A 198 -16.30 -4.12 -10.14
N ALA A 199 -16.66 -4.16 -8.86
CA ALA A 199 -18.03 -4.31 -8.38
C ALA A 199 -18.89 -3.06 -8.64
N PHE A 200 -18.30 -1.87 -8.77
CA PHE A 200 -19.01 -0.67 -9.22
C PHE A 200 -19.05 -0.54 -10.74
N LEU A 201 -17.98 -0.91 -11.45
CA LEU A 201 -17.94 -0.81 -12.91
C LEU A 201 -18.88 -1.80 -13.59
N ILE A 202 -19.06 -3.02 -13.07
CA ILE A 202 -19.88 -4.06 -13.71
C ILE A 202 -21.39 -3.73 -13.70
N PRO A 203 -22.02 -3.29 -12.59
CA PRO A 203 -23.44 -2.91 -12.57
C PRO A 203 -23.70 -1.58 -13.30
N VAL A 204 -22.78 -0.61 -13.18
CA VAL A 204 -22.88 0.65 -13.93
C VAL A 204 -22.76 0.37 -15.43
N ALA A 205 -21.91 -0.59 -15.82
CA ALA A 205 -21.86 -1.10 -17.19
C ALA A 205 -23.23 -1.64 -17.58
N ALA A 206 -23.80 -2.59 -16.84
CA ALA A 206 -25.06 -3.22 -17.22
C ALA A 206 -26.30 -2.30 -17.31
N GLY A 207 -26.24 -1.05 -16.83
CA GLY A 207 -27.36 -0.10 -16.87
C GLY A 207 -27.59 0.55 -18.26
N PRO A 208 -28.84 0.95 -18.58
CA PRO A 208 -29.19 1.69 -19.80
C PRO A 208 -28.76 3.16 -19.69
N LEU A 209 -27.45 3.37 -19.60
CA LEU A 209 -26.83 4.69 -19.52
C LEU A 209 -26.47 5.13 -20.94
N GLY A 210 -26.89 6.33 -21.35
CA GLY A 210 -26.63 6.82 -22.71
C GLY A 210 -25.15 6.97 -23.03
N ALA A 211 -24.77 6.84 -24.31
CA ALA A 211 -23.36 6.82 -24.75
C ALA A 211 -22.48 7.97 -24.17
N TRP A 212 -23.05 9.15 -23.93
CA TRP A 212 -22.34 10.31 -23.37
C TRP A 212 -22.08 10.27 -21.86
N THR A 213 -22.79 9.44 -21.08
CA THR A 213 -22.60 9.39 -19.62
C THR A 213 -21.30 8.69 -19.23
N TRP A 214 -20.82 7.76 -20.07
CA TRP A 214 -19.57 7.01 -19.87
C TRP A 214 -18.30 7.88 -19.90
N PRO A 215 -18.06 8.69 -20.96
CA PRO A 215 -16.91 9.58 -20.98
C PRO A 215 -17.01 10.64 -19.88
N LEU A 216 -18.22 11.10 -19.53
CA LEU A 216 -18.44 12.05 -18.45
C LEU A 216 -18.10 11.45 -17.07
N ALA A 217 -18.52 10.21 -16.81
CA ALA A 217 -18.21 9.49 -15.57
C ALA A 217 -16.70 9.20 -15.44
N ALA A 218 -16.05 8.79 -16.54
CA ALA A 218 -14.61 8.60 -16.58
C ALA A 218 -13.85 9.91 -16.33
N ALA A 219 -14.28 11.01 -16.96
CA ALA A 219 -13.71 12.34 -16.74
C ALA A 219 -13.89 12.81 -15.29
N LEU A 220 -15.05 12.56 -14.68
CA LEU A 220 -15.31 12.90 -13.27
C LEU A 220 -14.40 12.10 -12.33
N LEU A 221 -14.25 10.79 -12.54
CA LEU A 221 -13.34 9.96 -11.75
C LEU A 221 -11.88 10.43 -11.87
N ALA A 222 -11.44 10.75 -13.08
CA ALA A 222 -10.12 11.31 -13.32
C ALA A 222 -9.94 12.66 -12.61
N ALA A 223 -10.93 13.55 -12.68
CA ALA A 223 -10.91 14.83 -11.98
C ALA A 223 -10.82 14.65 -10.46
N VAL A 224 -11.61 13.74 -9.87
CA VAL A 224 -11.55 13.41 -8.44
C VAL A 224 -10.16 12.88 -8.07
N ALA A 225 -9.59 11.96 -8.86
CA ALA A 225 -8.25 11.42 -8.61
C ALA A 225 -7.16 12.50 -8.68
N ILE A 226 -7.25 13.42 -9.64
CA ILE A 226 -6.34 14.56 -9.78
C ILE A 226 -6.48 15.52 -8.60
N THR A 227 -7.71 15.88 -8.21
CA THR A 227 -7.98 16.77 -7.08
C THR A 227 -7.49 16.18 -5.77
N ILE A 228 -7.77 14.89 -5.51
CA ILE A 228 -7.22 14.18 -4.35
C ILE A 228 -5.70 14.24 -4.41
N SER A 229 -5.07 13.85 -5.52
CA SER A 229 -3.61 13.87 -5.67
C SER A 229 -3.00 15.26 -5.45
N ALA A 230 -3.66 16.32 -5.93
CA ALA A 230 -3.23 17.70 -5.74
C ALA A 230 -3.37 18.15 -4.28
N VAL A 231 -4.50 17.87 -3.62
CA VAL A 231 -4.74 18.19 -2.20
C VAL A 231 -3.72 17.46 -1.33
N VAL A 232 -3.51 16.19 -1.60
CA VAL A 232 -2.50 15.35 -0.96
C VAL A 232 -1.11 15.97 -1.10
N ARG A 233 -0.70 16.27 -2.34
CA ARG A 233 0.63 16.84 -2.60
C ARG A 233 0.82 18.19 -1.92
N ARG A 234 -0.23 18.98 -1.78
CA ARG A 234 -0.21 20.24 -1.02
C ARG A 234 -0.08 20.01 0.49
N ARG A 235 -0.79 19.02 1.05
CA ARG A 235 -0.76 18.69 2.49
C ARG A 235 0.49 17.92 2.92
N SER A 236 1.15 17.22 2.00
CA SER A 236 2.37 16.44 2.25
C SER A 236 3.67 17.22 2.06
N ARG A 237 3.61 18.56 2.02
CA ARG A 237 4.83 19.38 1.96
C ARG A 237 5.60 19.25 3.28
N PRO A 238 6.93 19.05 3.24
CA PRO A 238 7.72 18.98 4.46
C PRO A 238 7.60 20.31 5.23
N PRO A 239 7.59 20.26 6.58
CA PRO A 239 7.67 21.47 7.38
C PRO A 239 8.99 22.19 7.11
N ARG A 240 9.00 23.51 7.28
CA ARG A 240 10.21 24.32 7.18
C ARG A 240 10.60 24.82 8.57
N ILE A 241 11.88 25.01 8.81
CA ILE A 241 12.44 25.54 10.05
C ILE A 241 13.18 26.83 9.75
N SER A 242 13.05 27.84 10.63
CA SER A 242 13.88 29.03 10.55
C SER A 242 15.35 28.67 10.79
N ARG A 243 16.32 29.34 10.15
CA ARG A 243 17.75 29.08 10.41
C ARG A 243 18.18 29.26 11.87
N ASP A 244 17.48 30.10 12.62
CA ASP A 244 17.75 30.24 14.05
C ASP A 244 17.12 29.12 14.90
N ALA A 245 16.40 28.17 14.31
CA ALA A 245 15.62 27.11 14.96
C ALA A 245 14.58 27.61 16.01
N THR A 246 14.07 28.83 15.85
CA THR A 246 13.07 29.45 16.75
C THR A 246 11.64 29.25 16.27
N ARG A 247 11.44 29.00 14.97
CA ARG A 247 10.11 28.87 14.35
C ARG A 247 10.06 27.70 13.38
N LEU A 248 8.91 27.05 13.32
CA LEU A 248 8.54 26.01 12.36
C LEU A 248 7.37 26.49 11.51
N LEU A 249 7.45 26.33 10.20
CA LEU A 249 6.38 26.63 9.26
C LEU A 249 5.77 25.32 8.75
N VAL A 250 4.50 25.09 9.06
CA VAL A 250 3.71 23.94 8.58
C VAL A 250 2.62 24.45 7.65
N GLY A 251 2.78 24.21 6.35
CA GLY A 251 1.88 24.78 5.34
C GLY A 251 2.00 26.30 5.30
N THR A 252 1.01 27.00 5.86
CA THR A 252 0.98 28.46 6.00
C THR A 252 1.04 28.93 7.45
N LYS A 253 1.17 28.00 8.41
CA LYS A 253 1.10 28.30 9.84
C LYS A 253 2.50 28.30 10.45
N GLU A 254 2.87 29.40 11.10
CA GLU A 254 4.09 29.50 11.91
C GLU A 254 3.83 29.03 13.34
N ILE A 255 4.73 28.20 13.85
CA ILE A 255 4.69 27.58 15.17
C ILE A 255 6.01 27.92 15.87
N PRO A 256 6.00 28.69 16.97
CA PRO A 256 7.22 28.93 17.74
C PRO A 256 7.72 27.62 18.37
N THR A 257 9.01 27.31 18.26
CA THR A 257 9.58 26.04 18.76
C THR A 257 9.43 25.90 20.27
N ALA A 258 9.46 27.01 21.01
CA ALA A 258 9.20 27.03 22.46
C ALA A 258 7.77 26.57 22.83
N THR A 259 6.80 26.61 21.90
CA THR A 259 5.42 26.16 22.15
C THR A 259 5.22 24.66 21.92
N LEU A 260 6.26 23.95 21.47
CA LEU A 260 6.22 22.49 21.30
C LEU A 260 6.21 21.81 22.66
N THR A 261 5.15 21.05 22.94
CA THR A 261 4.90 20.40 24.23
C THR A 261 5.10 18.89 24.18
N THR A 262 5.01 18.28 22.99
CA THR A 262 4.90 16.83 22.88
C THR A 262 5.59 16.34 21.61
N ALA A 263 6.27 15.19 21.72
CA ALA A 263 6.87 14.49 20.58
C ALA A 263 6.37 13.03 20.54
N MET A 264 6.09 12.54 19.34
CA MET A 264 5.66 11.16 19.10
C MET A 264 6.46 10.56 17.95
N VAL A 265 6.90 9.32 18.08
CA VAL A 265 7.49 8.57 16.97
C VAL A 265 6.40 7.83 16.19
N ILE A 266 6.50 7.88 14.88
CA ILE A 266 5.76 7.03 13.97
C ILE A 266 6.78 6.22 13.20
N ALA A 267 6.72 4.89 13.35
CA ALA A 267 7.55 3.98 12.59
C ALA A 267 6.65 2.98 11.87
N HIS A 268 6.83 2.87 10.56
CA HIS A 268 6.13 1.87 9.77
C HIS A 268 7.11 1.11 8.88
N PRO A 269 6.99 -0.22 8.81
CA PRO A 269 7.69 -0.97 7.79
C PRO A 269 7.20 -0.47 6.42
N TRP A 270 8.12 -0.21 5.49
CA TRP A 270 7.76 0.23 4.15
C TRP A 270 6.94 -0.84 3.41
N GLU A 271 7.26 -2.10 3.70
CA GLU A 271 6.66 -3.30 3.14
C GLU A 271 6.54 -4.31 4.29
N PRO A 272 5.49 -5.16 4.36
CA PRO A 272 5.27 -6.06 5.50
C PRO A 272 6.44 -7.00 5.85
N ASP A 273 7.34 -7.28 4.89
CA ASP A 273 8.56 -8.07 5.13
C ASP A 273 9.85 -7.28 4.91
N ALA A 274 9.76 -5.99 4.62
CA ALA A 274 10.97 -5.19 4.47
C ALA A 274 11.52 -4.86 5.86
N THR A 275 12.82 -5.11 6.04
CA THR A 275 13.58 -4.58 7.18
C THR A 275 13.60 -3.05 7.16
N ALA A 276 13.51 -2.49 5.94
CA ALA A 276 13.46 -1.06 5.68
C ALA A 276 12.20 -0.44 6.29
N ARG A 277 12.41 0.46 7.25
CA ARG A 277 11.34 1.23 7.88
C ARG A 277 11.41 2.71 7.55
N SER A 278 10.24 3.33 7.48
CA SER A 278 10.12 4.79 7.50
C SER A 278 9.88 5.24 8.93
N ILE A 279 10.64 6.23 9.39
CA ILE A 279 10.55 6.81 10.73
C ILE A 279 10.26 8.29 10.56
N ALA A 280 9.25 8.78 11.28
CA ALA A 280 8.94 10.19 11.38
C ALA A 280 8.71 10.57 12.85
N VAL A 281 9.05 11.81 13.18
CA VAL A 281 8.70 12.42 14.46
C VAL A 281 7.58 13.43 14.24
N VAL A 282 6.54 13.34 15.07
CA VAL A 282 5.45 14.28 15.13
C VAL A 282 5.66 15.19 16.34
N LEU A 283 5.93 16.45 16.07
CA LEU A 283 6.05 17.51 17.08
C LEU A 283 4.70 18.22 17.19
N THR A 284 4.14 18.26 18.41
CA THR A 284 2.85 18.91 18.68
C THR A 284 3.06 20.13 19.56
N ALA A 285 2.45 21.25 19.14
CA ALA A 285 2.43 22.50 19.88
C ALA A 285 1.24 22.58 20.85
N SER A 286 1.30 23.52 21.80
CA SER A 286 0.26 23.79 22.79
C SER A 286 -1.11 24.12 22.16
N ASP A 287 -1.11 24.74 20.98
CA ASP A 287 -2.30 25.06 20.20
C ASP A 287 -2.82 23.88 19.34
N ARG A 288 -2.27 22.67 19.58
CA ARG A 288 -2.54 21.41 18.87
C ARG A 288 -2.06 21.37 17.42
N SER A 289 -1.27 22.34 16.97
CA SER A 289 -0.61 22.26 15.67
C SER A 289 0.41 21.14 15.66
N ARG A 290 0.54 20.45 14.52
CA ARG A 290 1.44 19.30 14.38
C ARG A 290 2.40 19.52 13.22
N ALA A 291 3.69 19.35 13.47
CA ALA A 291 4.73 19.26 12.46
C ALA A 291 5.18 17.81 12.36
N VAL A 292 5.14 17.23 11.16
CA VAL A 292 5.62 15.87 10.90
C VAL A 292 6.94 15.96 10.15
N VAL A 293 8.01 15.47 10.77
CA VAL A 293 9.34 15.47 10.19
C VAL A 293 9.78 14.04 9.93
N GLY A 294 10.09 13.73 8.66
CA GLY A 294 10.64 12.43 8.29
C GLY A 294 12.11 12.35 8.70
N LEU A 295 12.48 11.30 9.43
CA LEU A 295 13.87 11.01 9.81
C LEU A 295 14.45 9.91 8.91
N ARG A 296 13.66 8.87 8.65
CA ARG A 296 13.97 7.83 7.67
C ARG A 296 12.83 7.63 6.67
N GLU A 297 13.18 7.45 5.40
CA GLU A 297 12.25 7.08 4.33
C GLU A 297 12.78 5.80 3.67
N ARG A 298 12.07 4.67 3.82
CA ARG A 298 12.50 3.37 3.26
C ARG A 298 13.91 2.96 3.69
N GLY A 299 14.25 3.16 4.96
CA GLY A 299 15.57 2.84 5.51
C GLY A 299 16.65 3.88 5.22
N LEU A 300 16.40 4.92 4.41
CA LEU A 300 17.36 6.01 4.14
C LEU A 300 17.17 7.19 5.10
N LEU A 301 18.26 7.84 5.50
CA LEU A 301 18.18 9.13 6.20
C LEU A 301 17.63 10.21 5.27
N VAL A 302 16.69 11.00 5.81
CA VAL A 302 15.94 12.02 5.05
C VAL A 302 16.53 13.41 5.22
N LEU A 303 17.10 13.68 6.39
CA LEU A 303 17.64 14.98 6.77
C LEU A 303 19.14 15.04 6.48
N THR A 304 19.60 16.18 5.96
CA THR A 304 21.03 16.51 5.88
C THR A 304 21.59 16.79 7.29
N ASP A 305 22.92 16.91 7.42
CA ASP A 305 23.56 17.29 8.69
C ASP A 305 23.02 18.62 9.23
N GLU A 306 23.02 19.66 8.38
CA GLU A 306 22.52 20.99 8.73
C GLU A 306 21.04 20.96 9.17
N GLN A 307 20.20 20.21 8.44
CA GLN A 307 18.78 20.07 8.79
C GLN A 307 18.59 19.35 10.14
N THR A 308 19.45 18.37 10.42
CA THR A 308 19.44 17.62 11.68
C THR A 308 19.84 18.52 12.84
N GLU A 309 20.91 19.31 12.70
CA GLU A 309 21.34 20.28 13.71
C GLU A 309 20.25 21.31 14.04
N LEU A 310 19.58 21.86 13.02
CA LEU A 310 18.48 22.80 13.22
C LEU A 310 17.30 22.15 13.96
N LEU A 311 16.97 20.90 13.63
CA LEU A 311 15.90 20.17 14.30
C LEU A 311 16.25 19.86 15.76
N VAL A 312 17.49 19.46 16.02
CA VAL A 312 18.02 19.25 17.38
C VAL A 312 17.90 20.54 18.19
N ALA A 313 18.38 21.68 17.65
CA ALA A 313 18.29 22.98 18.32
C ALA A 313 16.84 23.41 18.59
N ALA A 314 15.89 23.08 17.70
CA ALA A 314 14.46 23.32 17.94
C ALA A 314 13.90 22.47 19.09
N ILE A 315 14.27 21.19 19.15
CA ILE A 315 13.85 20.27 20.22
C ILE A 315 14.47 20.67 21.56
N GLU A 316 15.72 21.13 21.56
CA GLU A 316 16.39 21.64 22.76
C GLU A 316 15.68 22.86 23.36
N ARG A 317 15.08 23.72 22.54
CA ARG A 317 14.29 24.87 23.01
C ARG A 317 12.86 24.51 23.41
N ALA A 318 12.35 23.38 22.95
CA ALA A 318 11.01 22.92 23.25
C ALA A 318 10.86 22.40 24.69
N HIS A 319 9.63 22.44 25.21
CA HIS A 319 9.27 21.88 26.51
C HIS A 319 8.53 20.55 26.33
N ILE A 320 9.23 19.58 25.72
CA ILE A 320 8.66 18.28 25.38
C ILE A 320 8.60 17.39 26.62
N ASP A 321 7.38 17.02 26.99
CA ASP A 321 7.09 16.06 28.06
C ASP A 321 6.10 14.99 27.59
N LEU A 322 6.08 13.87 28.30
CA LEU A 322 5.06 12.83 28.11
C LEU A 322 3.68 13.39 28.46
N PRO A 323 2.64 13.11 27.65
CA PRO A 323 1.28 13.47 28.01
C PRO A 323 0.88 12.82 29.34
N ARG A 324 0.10 13.56 30.13
CA ARG A 324 -0.44 13.10 31.41
C ARG A 324 -1.95 12.95 31.27
N ASP A 325 -2.47 11.85 31.78
CA ASP A 325 -3.91 11.64 31.85
C ASP A 325 -4.48 12.39 33.06
N LYS A 326 -5.75 12.78 32.98
CA LYS A 326 -6.49 13.39 34.09
C LYS A 326 -6.52 12.45 35.30
N ASP A 327 -6.64 11.15 35.05
CA ASP A 327 -6.71 10.12 36.09
C ASP A 327 -5.33 9.67 36.60
N ASP A 328 -4.24 10.13 35.96
CA ASP A 328 -2.86 9.91 36.39
C ASP A 328 -2.03 11.23 36.37
N PRO A 329 -2.29 12.15 37.31
CA PRO A 329 -1.59 13.44 37.36
C PRO A 329 -0.09 13.30 37.67
N ARG A 330 0.31 12.16 38.24
CA ARG A 330 1.72 11.84 38.55
C ARG A 330 2.45 11.21 37.36
N GLY A 331 1.76 10.89 36.27
CA GLY A 331 2.33 10.32 35.04
C GLY A 331 3.01 8.96 35.23
N ARG A 332 2.63 8.19 36.25
CA ARG A 332 3.21 6.86 36.53
C ARG A 332 2.94 5.87 35.39
N PHE A 333 1.81 6.02 34.73
CA PHE A 333 1.33 5.20 33.62
C PHE A 333 1.41 5.92 32.28
N SER A 334 1.94 7.14 32.22
CA SER A 334 2.07 7.90 30.96
C SER A 334 2.76 7.09 29.85
N ARG A 335 3.80 6.32 30.17
CA ARG A 335 4.49 5.47 29.18
C ARG A 335 3.63 4.31 28.67
N MET A 336 2.73 3.78 29.51
CA MET A 336 1.81 2.69 29.16
C MET A 336 0.61 3.21 28.35
N LEU A 337 0.08 4.38 28.70
CA LEU A 337 -1.03 5.03 28.00
C LEU A 337 -0.62 5.66 26.67
N TYR A 338 0.63 6.13 26.58
CA TYR A 338 1.17 6.83 25.42
C TYR A 338 2.47 6.15 24.92
N PRO A 339 2.39 4.89 24.41
CA PRO A 339 3.57 4.08 24.10
C PRO A 339 4.45 4.65 22.98
N ASN A 340 3.88 5.46 22.09
CA ASN A 340 4.59 6.09 20.97
C ASN A 340 5.17 7.47 21.31
N HIS A 341 4.92 7.99 22.52
CA HIS A 341 5.36 9.33 22.89
C HIS A 341 6.79 9.32 23.45
N LEU A 342 7.55 10.33 23.04
CA LEU A 342 8.97 10.48 23.34
C LEU A 342 9.15 11.48 24.48
N THR A 343 10.09 11.19 25.37
CA THR A 343 10.66 12.25 26.23
C THR A 343 11.54 13.18 25.39
N LYS A 344 11.90 14.34 25.92
CA LYS A 344 12.82 15.26 25.25
C LYS A 344 14.16 14.60 24.89
N SER A 345 14.75 13.83 25.81
CA SER A 345 15.99 13.09 25.57
C SER A 345 15.82 12.01 24.50
N ASP A 346 14.71 11.25 24.54
CA ASP A 346 14.41 10.23 23.53
C ASP A 346 14.26 10.88 22.14
N ALA A 347 13.62 12.05 22.06
CA ALA A 347 13.43 12.79 20.82
C ALA A 347 14.75 13.33 20.26
N LEU A 348 15.63 13.87 21.11
CA LEU A 348 16.96 14.33 20.69
C LEU A 348 17.80 13.17 20.14
N HIS A 349 17.88 12.06 20.88
CA HIS A 349 18.61 10.87 20.45
C HIS A 349 18.04 10.30 19.14
N LEU A 350 16.72 10.21 19.02
CA LEU A 350 16.06 9.69 17.83
C LEU A 350 16.32 10.55 16.58
N VAL A 351 16.42 11.87 16.73
CA VAL A 351 16.72 12.77 15.62
C VAL A 351 18.18 12.69 15.20
N GLN A 352 19.10 12.62 16.17
CA GLN A 352 20.54 12.53 15.90
C GLN A 352 20.91 11.20 15.24
N GLU A 353 20.40 10.10 15.79
CA GLU A 353 20.66 8.74 15.34
C GLU A 353 19.34 7.97 15.18
N PRO A 354 18.61 8.21 14.07
CA PRO A 354 17.40 7.46 13.78
C PRO A 354 17.74 5.98 13.58
N PRO A 355 17.18 5.06 14.38
CA PRO A 355 17.65 3.69 14.44
C PRO A 355 17.40 2.99 13.10
N GLY A 356 18.38 2.22 12.66
CA GLY A 356 18.42 1.52 11.39
C GLY A 356 17.43 0.35 11.29
N ASP A 357 17.59 -0.43 10.23
CA ASP A 357 16.78 -1.61 9.98
C ASP A 357 17.05 -2.69 11.04
N GLY A 358 15.98 -3.21 11.67
CA GLY A 358 16.09 -4.25 12.71
C GLY A 358 16.51 -3.75 14.10
N GLU A 359 16.95 -2.50 14.23
CA GLU A 359 17.29 -1.90 15.52
C GLU A 359 16.01 -1.57 16.32
N PRO A 360 16.03 -1.69 17.66
CA PRO A 360 14.88 -1.34 18.47
C PRO A 360 14.57 0.17 18.40
N LEU A 361 13.29 0.53 18.43
CA LEU A 361 12.89 1.93 18.63
C LEU A 361 13.06 2.31 20.11
N PRO A 362 13.36 3.58 20.42
CA PRO A 362 13.51 4.04 21.80
C PRO A 362 12.23 3.90 22.63
N VAL A 363 11.06 3.83 21.97
CA VAL A 363 9.76 3.65 22.62
C VAL A 363 8.88 2.67 21.83
N GLY A 364 7.99 2.00 22.57
CA GLY A 364 6.93 1.08 22.13
C GLY A 364 6.96 0.61 20.68
N SER A 365 7.57 -0.54 20.41
CA SER A 365 7.36 -1.29 19.17
C SER A 365 6.22 -2.30 19.36
N SER A 366 5.00 -1.84 19.61
CA SER A 366 3.84 -2.72 19.41
C SER A 366 3.45 -2.64 17.94
N VAL A 367 4.11 -3.46 17.13
CA VAL A 367 3.52 -3.89 15.85
C VAL A 367 2.28 -4.71 16.24
N THR A 368 1.12 -4.07 16.23
CA THR A 368 -0.18 -4.76 16.16
C THR A 368 -0.67 -4.69 14.73
#